data_AF-A0A498SJX2-F1
#
_entry.id   AF-A0A498SJX2-F1
#
_cell.length_a   1.000
_cell.length_b   1.000
_cell.length_c   1.000
_cell.angle_alpha   90.00
_cell.angle_beta   90.00
_cell.angle_gamma   90.00
#
_symmetry.space_group_name_H-M   'P 1'
#
loop_
_entity.id
_entity.type
_entity.pdbx_description
1 polymer ?
#
loop_
_entity_poly.entity_id
_entity_poly.type
_entity_poly.pdbx_seq_one_letter_code
_entity_poly.pdbx_strand_id
1 'polypeptide(L)'
;MYIRLKLANFAAFTVIIFFLYLGYLIWEKEEHFPDVVIELHDLLSYVLLAAELGGRAILDINDEQRLNAIKKAETDVGVAELLTTADLLSNQLIINVLKRYPGLQVISEEKEALSLVDYEKYQSQQQELYTNVKNIVDLFPSRKYLLSKLAVWVDPLDATQEFTEGLLKYVSVMICIALDGAPIFGVIYRPFTGERVYGLNEFGILKGNGDKWNRTFSKNNSKLIVVSRRVKDLDRHDLFNNASFSRSHAGNVRELALNSFLSNFTVEAAGGSGYKFLRLLNGTGDLYIHMTAIKKWDTCAGDALLRSIGSLMLDFNGDVLNYDPNGDYVLRNGLLAAAQYPFTYFQQWRQHLKGTSIKGSVIGLSATSAAFIDNRDLEPIVRVEINSNGIFSLVPNDVLDQARRGCQFRPFGILEPLCAKAARHDVTKALPLICEIASIKYKLKELDEEYSKVKESLASII
;
A
#
# COMPACT_ATOMS: atom_id res chain seq x y z
N MET A 1 21.16 72.90 -16.76
CA MET A 1 21.61 71.70 -17.49
C MET A 1 20.39 71.08 -18.17
N TYR A 2 20.16 71.38 -19.46
CA TYR A 2 19.00 70.85 -20.18
C TYR A 2 19.34 69.44 -20.69
N ILE A 3 18.72 68.42 -20.10
CA ILE A 3 18.86 67.03 -20.55
C ILE A 3 18.04 66.90 -21.84
N ARG A 4 18.71 66.85 -22.99
CA ARG A 4 18.07 66.48 -24.27
C ARG A 4 17.79 64.97 -24.26
N LEU A 5 16.56 64.59 -23.91
CA LEU A 5 16.12 63.21 -24.13
C LEU A 5 16.10 62.92 -25.63
N LYS A 6 16.97 62.01 -26.08
CA LYS A 6 16.90 61.45 -27.42
C LYS A 6 15.69 60.50 -27.47
N LEU A 7 14.77 60.74 -28.40
CA LEU A 7 13.54 59.94 -28.57
C LEU A 7 13.82 58.43 -28.65
N ALA A 8 14.93 58.05 -29.29
CA ALA A 8 15.39 56.67 -29.39
C ALA A 8 15.69 56.01 -28.03
N ASN A 9 16.25 56.77 -27.08
CA ASN A 9 16.56 56.25 -25.74
C ASN A 9 15.27 56.06 -24.92
N PHE A 10 14.28 56.93 -25.12
CA PHE A 10 12.97 56.78 -24.49
C PHE A 10 12.22 55.55 -25.04
N ALA A 11 12.24 55.34 -26.36
CA ALA A 11 11.64 54.17 -26.98
C ALA A 11 12.30 52.86 -26.49
N ALA A 12 13.63 52.81 -26.42
CA ALA A 12 14.33 51.64 -25.90
C ALA A 12 13.96 51.35 -24.43
N PHE A 13 13.87 52.40 -23.60
CA PHE A 13 13.47 52.26 -22.20
C PHE A 13 12.04 51.75 -22.05
N THR A 14 11.09 52.22 -22.87
CA THR A 14 9.70 51.72 -22.86
C THR A 14 9.60 50.26 -23.29
N VAL A 15 10.42 49.82 -24.25
CA VAL A 15 10.47 48.40 -24.66
C VAL A 15 11.02 47.53 -23.54
N ILE A 16 12.09 47.97 -22.86
CA ILE A 16 12.66 47.24 -21.73
C ILE A 16 11.65 47.14 -20.58
N ILE A 17 10.97 48.23 -20.24
CA ILE A 17 9.90 48.21 -19.22
C ILE A 17 8.76 47.29 -19.64
N PHE A 18 8.37 47.29 -20.91
CA PHE A 18 7.35 46.37 -21.41
C PHE A 18 7.75 44.91 -21.24
N PHE A 19 9.00 44.53 -21.57
CA PHE A 19 9.47 43.15 -21.37
C PHE A 19 9.67 42.79 -19.90
N LEU A 20 10.10 43.74 -19.05
CA LEU A 20 10.14 43.54 -17.60
C LEU A 20 8.75 43.39 -17.00
N TYR A 21 7.77 44.16 -17.48
CA TYR A 21 6.37 44.06 -17.08
C TYR A 21 5.73 42.76 -17.60
N LEU A 22 6.07 42.33 -18.82
CA LEU A 22 5.64 41.03 -19.35
C LEU A 22 6.25 39.88 -18.54
N GLY A 23 7.54 39.96 -18.21
CA GLY A 23 8.22 39.00 -17.33
C GLY A 23 7.63 38.98 -15.93
N TYR A 24 7.29 40.15 -15.38
CA TYR A 24 6.58 40.29 -14.12
C TYR A 24 5.17 39.70 -14.18
N LEU A 25 4.40 39.92 -15.25
CA LEU A 25 3.09 39.29 -15.42
C LEU A 25 3.19 37.77 -15.54
N ILE A 26 4.22 37.24 -16.19
CA ILE A 26 4.48 35.79 -16.28
C ILE A 26 4.93 35.21 -14.93
N TRP A 27 5.65 35.99 -14.12
CA TRP A 27 6.20 35.54 -12.84
C TRP A 27 5.24 35.73 -11.65
N GLU A 28 4.44 36.80 -11.66
CA GLU A 28 3.53 37.18 -10.57
C GLU A 28 2.15 36.56 -10.74
N LYS A 29 1.70 36.36 -11.99
CA LYS A 29 0.62 35.40 -12.19
C LYS A 29 1.23 34.02 -12.10
N GLU A 30 1.12 33.42 -10.92
CA GLU A 30 0.94 31.97 -10.77
C GLU A 30 -0.33 31.53 -11.54
N GLU A 31 -0.47 31.86 -12.82
CA GLU A 31 -1.32 31.10 -13.73
C GLU A 31 -0.61 29.75 -13.85
N HIS A 32 -0.88 28.90 -12.85
CA HIS A 32 -0.67 27.47 -12.92
C HIS A 32 -1.18 27.07 -14.30
N PHE A 33 -0.27 26.57 -15.16
CA PHE A 33 -0.68 25.97 -16.42
C PHE A 33 -1.88 25.08 -16.11
N PRO A 34 -2.99 25.20 -16.88
CA PRO A 34 -4.20 24.45 -16.57
C PRO A 34 -3.82 22.98 -16.42
N ASP A 35 -4.12 22.45 -15.24
CA ASP A 35 -3.70 21.11 -14.87
C ASP A 35 -4.24 20.10 -15.89
N VAL A 36 -3.37 19.19 -16.31
CA VAL A 36 -3.66 18.31 -17.43
C VAL A 36 -4.58 17.21 -16.95
N VAL A 37 -5.80 17.15 -17.50
CA VAL A 37 -6.71 16.03 -17.27
C VAL A 37 -6.27 14.86 -18.14
N ILE A 38 -6.07 13.70 -17.52
CA ILE A 38 -5.60 12.50 -18.17
C ILE A 38 -6.62 11.36 -18.06
N GLU A 39 -6.68 10.51 -19.08
CA GLU A 39 -7.42 9.24 -19.00
C GLU A 39 -6.54 8.19 -18.32
N LEU A 40 -7.11 7.47 -17.35
CA LEU A 40 -6.42 6.41 -16.62
C LEU A 40 -5.90 5.33 -17.57
N HIS A 41 -6.66 4.98 -18.60
CA HIS A 41 -6.26 3.97 -19.60
C HIS A 41 -4.93 4.30 -20.28
N ASP A 42 -4.70 5.57 -20.60
CA ASP A 42 -3.45 6.01 -21.22
C ASP A 42 -2.30 5.72 -20.25
N LEU A 43 -2.41 6.19 -19.01
CA LEU A 43 -1.37 5.98 -18.00
C LEU A 43 -1.13 4.49 -17.69
N LEU A 44 -2.20 3.69 -17.58
CA LEU A 44 -2.10 2.25 -17.36
C LEU A 44 -1.35 1.55 -18.50
N SER A 45 -1.54 1.99 -19.75
CA SER A 45 -0.83 1.42 -20.90
C SER A 45 0.69 1.60 -20.78
N TYR A 46 1.15 2.77 -20.30
CA TYR A 46 2.58 2.99 -20.02
C TYR A 46 3.07 2.20 -18.81
N VAL A 47 2.29 2.15 -17.72
CA VAL A 47 2.68 1.44 -16.49
C VAL A 47 2.81 -0.07 -16.71
N LEU A 48 1.85 -0.70 -17.39
CA LEU A 48 1.91 -2.13 -17.69
C LEU A 48 3.04 -2.45 -18.67
N LEU A 49 3.23 -1.64 -19.71
CA LEU A 49 4.35 -1.80 -20.64
C LEU A 49 5.69 -1.67 -19.92
N ALA A 50 5.82 -0.70 -19.02
CA ALA A 50 7.02 -0.51 -18.22
C ALA A 50 7.32 -1.73 -17.36
N ALA A 51 6.32 -2.28 -16.66
CA ALA A 51 6.48 -3.50 -15.85
C ALA A 51 6.95 -4.70 -16.70
N GLU A 52 6.37 -4.93 -17.88
CA GLU A 52 6.78 -5.99 -18.79
C GLU A 52 8.24 -5.87 -19.24
N LEU A 53 8.64 -4.65 -19.64
CA LEU A 53 10.01 -4.40 -20.08
C LEU A 53 11.02 -4.54 -18.94
N GLY A 54 10.69 -4.05 -17.75
CA GLY A 54 11.51 -4.23 -16.55
C GLY A 54 11.75 -5.71 -16.25
N GLY A 55 10.69 -6.53 -16.26
CA GLY A 55 10.83 -7.95 -16.02
C GLY A 55 11.58 -8.71 -17.11
N ARG A 56 11.44 -8.30 -18.39
CA ARG A 56 12.26 -8.86 -19.49
C ARG A 56 13.74 -8.54 -19.32
N ALA A 57 14.10 -7.32 -18.91
CA ALA A 57 15.49 -6.97 -18.62
C ALA A 57 16.09 -7.85 -17.52
N ILE A 58 15.33 -8.16 -16.48
CA ILE A 58 15.78 -9.06 -15.41
C ILE A 58 16.07 -10.47 -15.96
N LEU A 59 15.18 -11.01 -16.79
CA LEU A 59 15.37 -12.31 -17.43
C LEU A 59 16.60 -12.32 -18.34
N ASP A 60 16.78 -11.28 -19.16
CA ASP A 60 17.92 -11.15 -20.06
C ASP A 60 19.26 -11.13 -19.31
N ILE A 61 19.38 -10.33 -18.24
CA ILE A 61 20.62 -10.27 -17.44
C ILE A 61 20.90 -11.60 -16.74
N ASN A 62 19.85 -12.29 -16.27
CA ASN A 62 19.98 -13.61 -15.67
C ASN A 62 20.48 -14.64 -16.69
N ASP A 63 19.91 -14.66 -17.89
CA ASP A 63 20.27 -15.61 -18.95
C ASP A 63 21.68 -15.36 -19.50
N GLU A 64 22.11 -14.10 -19.55
CA GLU A 64 23.48 -13.72 -19.92
C GLU A 64 24.52 -14.02 -18.81
N GLN A 65 24.09 -14.47 -17.62
CA GLN A 65 24.92 -14.68 -16.43
C GLN A 65 25.74 -13.45 -16.03
N ARG A 66 25.25 -12.23 -16.32
CA ARG A 66 25.94 -10.96 -16.07
C ARG A 66 25.57 -10.36 -14.70
N LEU A 67 25.50 -11.20 -13.68
CA LEU A 67 25.20 -10.81 -12.30
C LEU A 67 26.40 -10.09 -11.67
N ASN A 68 26.60 -8.82 -12.05
CA ASN A 68 27.54 -7.95 -11.37
C ASN A 68 26.81 -7.30 -10.19
N ALA A 69 27.07 -7.78 -8.98
CA ALA A 69 26.50 -7.21 -7.76
C ALA A 69 27.48 -6.20 -7.12
N ILE A 70 26.96 -5.02 -6.80
CA ILE A 70 27.66 -3.92 -6.13
C ILE A 70 26.97 -3.67 -4.79
N LYS A 71 27.73 -3.33 -3.75
CA LYS A 71 27.18 -2.93 -2.44
C LYS A 71 26.77 -1.45 -2.50
N LYS A 72 25.48 -1.17 -2.35
CA LYS A 72 24.87 0.17 -2.44
C LYS A 72 24.95 0.94 -1.12
N ALA A 73 24.56 0.30 -0.01
CA ALA A 73 24.56 0.89 1.32
C ALA A 73 24.57 -0.20 2.41
N GLU A 74 24.64 0.21 3.68
CA GLU A 74 24.29 -0.67 4.81
C GLU A 74 22.91 -0.25 5.34
N THR A 75 22.01 -1.22 5.46
CA THR A 75 20.70 -1.01 6.08
C THR A 75 20.85 -0.60 7.55
N ASP A 76 19.81 -0.02 8.15
CA ASP A 76 19.72 0.31 9.59
C ASP A 76 20.01 -0.90 10.52
N VAL A 77 20.11 -2.10 9.95
CA VAL A 77 20.35 -3.40 10.61
C VAL A 77 21.74 -3.98 10.29
N GLY A 78 22.62 -3.23 9.61
CA GLY A 78 24.00 -3.61 9.30
C GLY A 78 24.14 -4.69 8.20
N VAL A 79 23.11 -4.87 7.36
CA VAL A 79 23.16 -5.77 6.19
C VAL A 79 23.43 -4.94 4.94
N ALA A 80 24.34 -5.41 4.09
CA ALA A 80 24.67 -4.81 2.80
C ALA A 80 23.45 -4.82 1.87
N GLU A 81 23.00 -3.65 1.46
CA GLU A 81 22.04 -3.46 0.37
C GLU A 81 22.78 -3.68 -0.96
N LEU A 82 22.28 -4.61 -1.77
CA LEU A 82 22.89 -5.00 -3.04
C LEU A 82 22.21 -4.29 -4.19
N LEU A 83 22.98 -4.03 -5.24
CA LEU A 83 22.53 -3.46 -6.50
C LEU A 83 23.16 -4.25 -7.63
N THR A 84 22.37 -4.68 -8.62
CA THR A 84 22.88 -5.42 -9.77
C THR A 84 22.65 -4.69 -11.09
N THR A 85 23.32 -5.14 -12.14
CA THR A 85 23.03 -4.69 -13.52
C THR A 85 21.55 -4.87 -13.89
N ALA A 86 20.86 -5.88 -13.32
CA ALA A 86 19.46 -6.13 -13.60
C ALA A 86 18.56 -5.03 -13.01
N ASP A 87 18.83 -4.57 -11.78
CA ASP A 87 18.10 -3.47 -11.15
C ASP A 87 18.24 -2.20 -12.00
N LEU A 88 19.47 -1.88 -12.42
CA LEU A 88 19.77 -0.69 -13.22
C LEU A 88 19.13 -0.74 -14.60
N LEU A 89 19.21 -1.87 -15.30
CA LEU A 89 18.63 -2.02 -16.63
C LEU A 89 17.10 -2.01 -16.58
N SER A 90 16.51 -2.74 -15.62
CA SER A 90 15.06 -2.75 -15.38
C SER A 90 14.55 -1.33 -15.09
N ASN A 91 15.21 -0.62 -14.18
CA ASN A 91 14.90 0.77 -13.86
C ASN A 91 14.96 1.68 -15.08
N GLN A 92 16.05 1.61 -15.85
CA GLN A 92 16.25 2.48 -16.99
C GLN A 92 15.18 2.26 -18.07
N LEU A 93 14.78 1.01 -18.34
CA LEU A 93 13.68 0.72 -19.27
C LEU A 93 12.33 1.21 -18.74
N ILE A 94 12.01 0.97 -17.46
CA ILE A 94 10.77 1.44 -16.83
C ILE A 94 10.68 2.96 -16.91
N ILE A 95 11.71 3.65 -16.45
CA ILE A 95 11.77 5.11 -16.43
C ILE A 95 11.69 5.70 -17.83
N ASN A 96 12.33 5.07 -18.84
CA ASN A 96 12.24 5.53 -20.22
C ASN A 96 10.83 5.41 -20.80
N VAL A 97 10.03 4.42 -20.39
CA VAL A 97 8.63 4.34 -20.79
C VAL A 97 7.81 5.39 -20.06
N LEU A 98 7.95 5.51 -18.74
CA LEU A 98 7.15 6.43 -17.93
C LEU A 98 7.45 7.91 -18.24
N LYS A 99 8.71 8.26 -18.54
CA LYS A 99 9.10 9.61 -18.95
C LYS A 99 8.56 10.04 -20.32
N ARG A 100 8.04 9.11 -21.13
CA ARG A 100 7.28 9.47 -22.35
C ARG A 100 5.97 10.18 -22.02
N TYR A 101 5.52 10.12 -20.77
CA TYR A 101 4.38 10.86 -20.25
C TYR A 101 4.85 12.15 -19.56
N PRO A 102 4.81 13.32 -20.22
CA PRO A 102 5.40 14.55 -19.70
C PRO A 102 4.69 15.02 -18.44
N GLY A 103 5.44 15.45 -17.42
CA GLY A 103 4.89 15.99 -16.17
C GLY A 103 4.46 14.94 -15.14
N LEU A 104 4.51 13.64 -15.47
CA LEU A 104 4.24 12.57 -14.51
C LEU A 104 5.34 12.52 -13.44
N GLN A 105 4.94 12.54 -12.18
CA GLN A 105 5.87 12.37 -11.07
C GLN A 105 6.20 10.89 -10.90
N VAL A 106 7.47 10.52 -11.08
CA VAL A 106 7.94 9.14 -10.98
C VAL A 106 9.04 9.06 -9.94
N ILE A 107 8.85 8.19 -8.95
CA ILE A 107 9.76 7.94 -7.85
C ILE A 107 10.18 6.48 -7.93
N SER A 108 11.46 6.25 -8.20
CA SER A 108 12.03 4.91 -8.30
C SER A 108 13.11 4.71 -7.25
N GLU A 109 13.29 3.46 -6.82
CA GLU A 109 14.39 3.05 -5.95
C GLU A 109 15.75 3.42 -6.54
N GLU A 110 15.93 3.16 -7.83
CA GLU A 110 17.21 3.31 -8.50
C GLU A 110 17.34 4.67 -9.19
N LYS A 111 18.42 5.39 -8.85
CA LYS A 111 18.71 6.73 -9.36
C LYS A 111 19.81 6.71 -10.42
N GLU A 112 20.60 5.65 -10.46
CA GLU A 112 21.69 5.49 -11.42
C GLU A 112 21.15 4.96 -12.76
N ALA A 113 21.90 5.24 -13.83
CA ALA A 113 21.59 4.79 -15.18
C ALA A 113 22.81 4.11 -15.78
N LEU A 114 22.59 3.07 -16.60
CA LEU A 114 23.66 2.43 -17.36
C LEU A 114 24.07 3.34 -18.52
N SER A 115 25.37 3.40 -18.76
CA SER A 115 25.99 4.22 -19.82
C SER A 115 25.75 3.67 -21.22
N LEU A 116 25.57 2.35 -21.36
CA LEU A 116 25.32 1.67 -22.63
C LEU A 116 24.21 0.65 -22.45
N VAL A 117 23.08 0.89 -23.12
CA VAL A 117 21.95 -0.04 -23.20
C VAL A 117 21.60 -0.25 -24.66
N ASP A 118 21.52 -1.51 -25.07
CA ASP A 118 21.02 -1.89 -26.39
C ASP A 118 19.49 -1.73 -26.42
N TYR A 119 19.05 -0.51 -26.71
CA TYR A 119 17.62 -0.20 -26.82
C TYR A 119 16.96 -0.83 -28.04
N GLU A 120 17.71 -1.13 -29.10
CA GLU A 120 17.14 -1.68 -30.33
C GLU A 120 16.53 -3.06 -30.06
N LYS A 121 17.21 -3.88 -29.24
CA LYS A 121 16.70 -5.17 -28.76
C LYS A 121 15.29 -5.04 -28.18
N TYR A 122 15.08 -4.09 -27.27
CA TYR A 122 13.80 -3.91 -26.58
C TYR A 122 12.75 -3.20 -27.43
N GLN A 123 13.13 -2.29 -28.32
CA GLN A 123 12.20 -1.57 -29.20
C GLN A 123 11.46 -2.53 -30.14
N SER A 124 12.15 -3.51 -30.72
CA SER A 124 11.54 -4.49 -31.63
C SER A 124 10.39 -5.29 -30.99
N GLN A 125 10.44 -5.47 -29.66
CA GLN A 125 9.48 -6.24 -28.89
C GLN A 125 8.32 -5.39 -28.33
N GLN A 126 8.45 -4.05 -28.34
CA GLN A 126 7.47 -3.15 -27.71
C GLN A 126 6.10 -3.25 -28.37
N GLN A 127 6.01 -3.49 -29.67
CA GLN A 127 4.74 -3.46 -30.39
C GLN A 127 3.83 -4.66 -30.06
N GLU A 128 4.41 -5.85 -29.93
CA GLU A 128 3.70 -7.05 -29.48
C GLU A 128 3.23 -6.89 -28.03
N LEU A 129 4.14 -6.45 -27.15
CA LEU A 129 3.85 -6.17 -25.75
C LEU A 129 2.72 -5.16 -25.58
N TYR A 130 2.77 -4.06 -26.34
CA TYR A 130 1.76 -3.02 -26.27
C TYR A 130 0.36 -3.54 -26.63
N THR A 131 0.26 -4.47 -27.59
CA THR A 131 -1.01 -5.09 -27.96
C THR A 131 -1.58 -5.93 -26.82
N ASN A 132 -0.74 -6.73 -26.17
CA ASN A 132 -1.14 -7.54 -25.01
C ASN A 132 -1.54 -6.68 -23.82
N VAL A 133 -0.77 -5.62 -23.55
CA VAL A 133 -1.06 -4.66 -22.49
C VAL A 133 -2.40 -3.97 -22.74
N LYS A 134 -2.66 -3.52 -23.97
CA LYS A 134 -3.91 -2.84 -24.32
C LYS A 134 -5.14 -3.72 -24.05
N ASN A 135 -5.08 -5.00 -24.41
CA ASN A 135 -6.16 -5.94 -24.13
C ASN A 135 -6.47 -6.04 -22.62
N ILE A 136 -5.47 -5.92 -21.75
CA ILE A 136 -5.67 -5.91 -20.29
C ILE A 136 -6.20 -4.56 -19.82
N VAL A 137 -5.68 -3.44 -20.34
CA VAL A 137 -6.12 -2.08 -20.00
C VAL A 137 -7.61 -1.89 -20.31
N ASP A 138 -8.06 -2.40 -21.45
CA ASP A 138 -9.46 -2.29 -21.91
C ASP A 138 -10.45 -3.00 -20.96
N LEU A 139 -9.98 -3.89 -20.07
CA LEU A 139 -10.81 -4.54 -19.05
C LEU A 139 -11.08 -3.64 -17.83
N PHE A 140 -10.25 -2.62 -17.59
CA PHE A 140 -10.43 -1.68 -16.49
C PHE A 140 -11.41 -0.56 -16.87
N PRO A 141 -12.14 0.03 -15.91
CA PRO A 141 -12.97 1.19 -16.17
C PRO A 141 -12.10 2.42 -16.49
N SER A 142 -12.50 3.19 -17.51
CA SER A 142 -11.84 4.48 -17.74
C SER A 142 -12.27 5.50 -16.69
N ARG A 143 -11.30 6.31 -16.24
CA ARG A 143 -11.46 7.36 -15.24
C ARG A 143 -10.57 8.53 -15.61
N LYS A 144 -11.01 9.75 -15.31
CA LYS A 144 -10.21 10.96 -15.52
C LYS A 144 -9.62 11.44 -14.21
N TYR A 145 -8.35 11.81 -14.26
CA TYR A 145 -7.63 12.38 -13.11
C TYR A 145 -6.83 13.59 -13.55
N LEU A 146 -6.52 14.44 -12.59
CA LEU A 146 -5.58 15.53 -12.75
C LEU A 146 -4.16 14.98 -12.64
N LEU A 147 -3.29 15.32 -13.58
CA LEU A 147 -1.91 14.86 -13.60
C LEU A 147 -1.14 15.29 -12.35
N SER A 148 -1.35 16.52 -11.86
CA SER A 148 -0.67 17.04 -10.67
C SER A 148 -0.91 16.21 -9.40
N LYS A 149 -2.03 15.47 -9.36
CA LYS A 149 -2.44 14.63 -8.24
C LYS A 149 -1.85 13.22 -8.29
N LEU A 150 -1.22 12.85 -9.40
CA LEU A 150 -0.75 11.50 -9.65
C LEU A 150 0.75 11.39 -9.44
N ALA A 151 1.14 10.32 -8.74
CA ALA A 151 2.52 9.91 -8.58
C ALA A 151 2.67 8.42 -8.88
N VAL A 152 3.80 8.03 -9.47
CA VAL A 152 4.14 6.64 -9.75
C VAL A 152 5.33 6.21 -8.92
N TRP A 153 5.16 5.15 -8.14
CA TRP A 153 6.21 4.53 -7.34
C TRP A 153 6.70 3.27 -8.03
N VAL A 154 8.01 3.11 -8.14
CA VAL A 154 8.66 2.01 -8.88
C VAL A 154 9.69 1.33 -7.99
N ASP A 155 9.54 0.02 -7.85
CA ASP A 155 10.62 -0.88 -7.49
C ASP A 155 10.96 -1.73 -8.74
N PRO A 156 12.12 -1.46 -9.38
CA PRO A 156 12.47 -2.10 -10.63
C PRO A 156 12.89 -3.57 -10.45
N LEU A 157 13.28 -3.99 -9.24
CA LEU A 157 13.65 -5.37 -8.90
C LEU A 157 13.57 -5.54 -7.38
N ASP A 158 12.42 -5.96 -6.89
CA ASP A 158 12.25 -6.39 -5.50
C ASP A 158 12.94 -7.73 -5.29
N ALA A 159 13.55 -7.90 -4.11
CA ALA A 159 14.33 -9.07 -3.71
C ALA A 159 15.70 -9.20 -4.44
N THR A 160 16.44 -8.11 -4.62
CA THR A 160 17.80 -8.10 -5.19
C THR A 160 18.74 -9.07 -4.49
N GLN A 161 18.66 -9.18 -3.17
CA GLN A 161 19.44 -10.15 -2.42
C GLN A 161 19.11 -11.59 -2.85
N GLU A 162 17.84 -11.98 -2.81
CA GLU A 162 17.40 -13.30 -3.24
C GLU A 162 17.72 -13.58 -4.71
N PHE A 163 17.71 -12.56 -5.56
CA PHE A 163 18.15 -12.67 -6.95
C PHE A 163 19.62 -13.09 -7.04
N THR A 164 20.52 -12.43 -6.30
CA THR A 164 21.95 -12.81 -6.26
C THR A 164 22.21 -14.19 -5.66
N GLU A 165 21.30 -14.68 -4.81
CA GLU A 165 21.35 -16.02 -4.21
C GLU A 165 20.70 -17.10 -5.08
N GLY A 166 20.19 -16.76 -6.27
CA GLY A 166 19.49 -17.69 -7.16
C GLY A 166 18.10 -18.11 -6.67
N LEU A 167 17.53 -17.40 -5.68
CA LEU A 167 16.19 -17.63 -5.15
C LEU A 167 15.13 -16.88 -5.98
N LEU A 168 15.14 -17.15 -7.28
CA LEU A 168 14.42 -16.42 -8.34
C LEU A 168 12.90 -16.30 -8.11
N LYS A 169 12.29 -17.19 -7.32
CA LYS A 169 10.86 -17.15 -7.00
C LYS A 169 10.43 -15.90 -6.24
N TYR A 170 11.34 -15.23 -5.52
CA TYR A 170 11.01 -14.02 -4.75
C TYR A 170 11.07 -12.74 -5.57
N VAL A 171 11.75 -12.77 -6.71
CA VAL A 171 12.01 -11.59 -7.54
C VAL A 171 10.73 -11.06 -8.15
N SER A 172 10.50 -9.75 -8.02
CA SER A 172 9.36 -9.09 -8.65
C SER A 172 9.68 -7.68 -9.14
N VAL A 173 8.92 -7.19 -10.11
CA VAL A 173 8.85 -5.79 -10.52
C VAL A 173 7.56 -5.23 -9.95
N MET A 174 7.63 -4.10 -9.27
CA MET A 174 6.47 -3.47 -8.65
C MET A 174 6.31 -2.03 -9.11
N ILE A 175 5.12 -1.70 -9.61
CA ILE A 175 4.78 -0.33 -9.99
C ILE A 175 3.42 0.02 -9.41
N CYS A 176 3.30 1.23 -8.87
CA CYS A 176 2.11 1.71 -8.19
C CYS A 176 1.75 3.12 -8.67
N ILE A 177 0.46 3.40 -8.83
CA ILE A 177 -0.05 4.75 -9.06
C ILE A 177 -0.75 5.21 -7.79
N ALA A 178 -0.30 6.32 -7.23
CA ALA A 178 -0.93 7.01 -6.12
C ALA A 178 -1.65 8.27 -6.60
N LEU A 179 -2.85 8.52 -6.08
CA LEU A 179 -3.65 9.72 -6.28
C LEU A 179 -3.75 10.47 -4.95
N ASP A 180 -3.24 11.70 -4.88
CA ASP A 180 -3.16 12.50 -3.64
C ASP A 180 -2.55 11.68 -2.47
N GLY A 181 -1.53 10.88 -2.77
CA GLY A 181 -0.86 10.00 -1.81
C GLY A 181 -1.58 8.68 -1.49
N ALA A 182 -2.81 8.47 -1.96
CA ALA A 182 -3.52 7.19 -1.79
C ALA A 182 -3.22 6.24 -2.97
N PRO A 183 -2.79 4.98 -2.74
CA PRO A 183 -2.50 4.06 -3.82
C PRO A 183 -3.80 3.58 -4.46
N ILE A 184 -3.98 3.88 -5.76
CA ILE A 184 -5.21 3.58 -6.52
C ILE A 184 -5.02 2.41 -7.49
N PHE A 185 -3.80 2.18 -7.96
CA PHE A 185 -3.48 1.10 -8.88
C PHE A 185 -2.12 0.49 -8.54
N GLY A 186 -1.98 -0.82 -8.69
CA GLY A 186 -0.71 -1.52 -8.49
C GLY A 186 -0.55 -2.70 -9.43
N VAL A 187 0.69 -2.93 -9.87
CA VAL A 187 1.12 -4.12 -10.58
C VAL A 187 2.28 -4.78 -9.83
N ILE A 188 2.18 -6.09 -9.68
CA ILE A 188 3.29 -6.95 -9.27
C ILE A 188 3.50 -7.97 -10.38
N TYR A 189 4.69 -7.98 -10.97
CA TYR A 189 5.10 -8.94 -11.98
C TYR A 189 6.26 -9.78 -11.44
N ARG A 190 6.14 -11.11 -11.47
CA ARG A 190 7.20 -12.07 -11.08
C ARG A 190 7.83 -12.70 -12.33
N PRO A 191 8.96 -12.17 -12.84
CA PRO A 191 9.47 -12.51 -14.18
C PRO A 191 9.69 -14.01 -14.39
N PHE A 192 10.34 -14.67 -13.43
CA PHE A 192 10.70 -16.08 -13.51
C PHE A 192 9.52 -17.07 -13.43
N THR A 193 8.36 -16.60 -12.96
CA THR A 193 7.13 -17.43 -12.92
C THR A 193 6.13 -17.03 -14.00
N GLY A 194 6.30 -15.86 -14.63
CA GLY A 194 5.32 -15.27 -15.53
C GLY A 194 4.05 -14.74 -14.83
N GLU A 195 3.97 -14.81 -13.49
CA GLU A 195 2.80 -14.37 -12.74
C GLU A 195 2.70 -12.83 -12.73
N ARG A 196 1.55 -12.31 -13.15
CA ARG A 196 1.23 -10.87 -13.16
C ARG A 196 -0.07 -10.67 -12.42
N VAL A 197 -0.08 -9.69 -11.53
CA VAL A 197 -1.27 -9.32 -10.76
C VAL A 197 -1.42 -7.81 -10.81
N TYR A 198 -2.61 -7.37 -11.20
CA TYR A 198 -2.99 -5.96 -11.34
C TYR A 198 -4.15 -5.68 -10.41
N GLY A 199 -4.16 -4.54 -9.73
CA GLY A 199 -5.28 -4.14 -8.88
C GLY A 199 -5.62 -2.69 -9.13
N LEU A 200 -6.91 -2.43 -9.27
CA LEU A 200 -7.47 -1.08 -9.33
C LEU A 200 -8.50 -0.92 -8.22
N ASN A 201 -8.35 0.14 -7.44
CA ASN A 201 -9.26 0.48 -6.36
C ASN A 201 -10.72 0.54 -6.88
N GLU A 202 -11.66 0.03 -6.08
CA GLU A 202 -13.10 -0.08 -6.37
C GLU A 202 -13.48 -0.97 -7.58
N PHE A 203 -12.50 -1.55 -8.29
CA PHE A 203 -12.76 -2.48 -9.39
C PHE A 203 -12.40 -3.92 -9.03
N GLY A 204 -11.29 -4.11 -8.33
CA GLY A 204 -10.77 -5.41 -7.94
C GLY A 204 -9.42 -5.73 -8.58
N ILE A 205 -9.08 -7.01 -8.57
CA ILE A 205 -7.79 -7.53 -9.05
C ILE A 205 -8.01 -8.34 -10.33
N LEU A 206 -7.11 -8.17 -11.29
CA LEU A 206 -6.98 -8.99 -12.50
C LEU A 206 -5.66 -9.76 -12.47
N LYS A 207 -5.69 -10.97 -13.06
CA LYS A 207 -4.50 -11.75 -13.37
C LYS A 207 -3.91 -11.35 -14.72
N GLY A 208 -2.69 -11.79 -15.00
CA GLY A 208 -1.99 -11.57 -16.28
C GLY A 208 -2.76 -11.99 -17.54
N ASN A 209 -3.69 -12.94 -17.42
CA ASN A 209 -4.54 -13.39 -18.51
C ASN A 209 -5.87 -12.62 -18.64
N GLY A 210 -6.10 -11.60 -17.81
CA GLY A 210 -7.33 -10.80 -17.78
C GLY A 210 -8.44 -11.37 -16.89
N ASP A 211 -8.27 -12.57 -16.32
CA ASP A 211 -9.28 -13.14 -15.42
C ASP A 211 -9.39 -12.33 -14.13
N LYS A 212 -10.62 -12.13 -13.67
CA LYS A 212 -10.86 -11.58 -12.33
C LYS A 212 -10.28 -12.50 -11.27
N TRP A 213 -9.62 -11.90 -10.30
CA TRP A 213 -9.12 -12.61 -9.14
C TRP A 213 -10.28 -13.06 -8.25
N ASN A 214 -10.67 -14.32 -8.40
CA ASN A 214 -11.62 -14.95 -7.50
C ASN A 214 -10.87 -15.55 -6.32
N ARG A 215 -11.11 -14.98 -5.14
CA ARG A 215 -10.46 -15.41 -3.90
C ARG A 215 -11.08 -16.73 -3.43
N THR A 216 -10.39 -17.84 -3.65
CA THR A 216 -10.74 -19.14 -3.08
C THR A 216 -10.13 -19.25 -1.69
N PHE A 217 -10.91 -18.90 -0.66
CA PHE A 217 -10.50 -19.18 0.71
C PHE A 217 -10.65 -20.67 0.99
N SER A 218 -9.52 -21.35 1.14
CA SER A 218 -9.54 -22.67 1.76
C SER A 218 -9.90 -22.50 3.24
N LYS A 219 -11.02 -23.10 3.67
CA LYS A 219 -11.42 -23.15 5.09
C LYS A 219 -10.44 -23.92 5.98
N ASN A 220 -9.42 -24.56 5.40
CA ASN A 220 -8.56 -25.54 6.04
C ASN A 220 -7.07 -25.17 6.10
N ASN A 221 -6.69 -23.91 5.83
CA ASN A 221 -5.28 -23.52 5.93
C ASN A 221 -4.92 -23.19 7.38
N SER A 222 -3.78 -23.74 7.82
CA SER A 222 -3.09 -23.30 9.04
C SER A 222 -2.80 -21.81 8.94
N LYS A 223 -3.01 -21.09 10.05
CA LYS A 223 -2.78 -19.65 10.12
C LYS A 223 -1.29 -19.34 9.90
N LEU A 224 -0.95 -18.49 8.94
CA LEU A 224 0.43 -18.23 8.56
C LEU A 224 0.78 -16.74 8.58
N ILE A 225 1.87 -16.40 9.26
CA ILE A 225 2.50 -15.08 9.19
C ILE A 225 3.69 -15.17 8.24
N VAL A 226 3.76 -14.26 7.29
CA VAL A 226 4.91 -14.12 6.41
C VAL A 226 5.75 -12.93 6.88
N VAL A 227 7.05 -13.14 7.06
CA VAL A 227 7.99 -12.13 7.57
C VAL A 227 9.20 -12.01 6.64
N SER A 228 9.93 -10.90 6.71
CA SER A 228 11.16 -10.73 5.92
C SER A 228 12.25 -11.73 6.32
N ARG A 229 12.90 -12.36 5.34
CA ARG A 229 14.03 -13.29 5.51
C ARG A 229 15.32 -12.57 5.95
N ARG A 230 16.19 -13.23 6.71
CA ARG A 230 17.58 -12.78 6.98
C ARG A 230 18.63 -13.79 6.51
N VAL A 231 19.78 -13.26 6.09
CA VAL A 231 21.01 -13.99 5.67
C VAL A 231 21.56 -14.92 6.76
N LYS A 232 21.33 -14.63 8.04
CA LYS A 232 21.87 -15.41 9.17
C LYS A 232 21.06 -16.66 9.54
N ASP A 233 19.93 -16.95 8.88
CA ASP A 233 19.14 -18.16 9.14
C ASP A 233 19.73 -19.43 8.49
N LEU A 234 20.94 -19.35 7.91
CA LEU A 234 21.63 -20.48 7.30
C LEU A 234 22.47 -21.34 8.26
N ASP A 235 22.61 -20.97 9.54
CA ASP A 235 23.35 -21.77 10.50
C ASP A 235 22.58 -22.03 11.81
N ARG A 236 22.35 -23.33 12.04
CA ARG A 236 22.07 -24.02 13.31
C ARG A 236 20.62 -24.41 13.63
N HIS A 237 20.32 -25.66 13.28
CA HIS A 237 19.87 -26.63 14.29
C HIS A 237 20.78 -26.53 15.54
N ASP A 238 20.17 -26.55 16.73
CA ASP A 238 20.76 -26.68 18.07
C ASP A 238 20.85 -25.42 18.97
N LEU A 239 20.17 -25.59 20.12
CA LEU A 239 20.44 -25.12 21.49
C LEU A 239 19.50 -24.08 22.11
N PHE A 240 18.56 -24.64 22.88
CA PHE A 240 18.09 -24.14 24.17
C PHE A 240 19.24 -23.63 25.07
N ASN A 241 18.91 -22.66 25.93
CA ASN A 241 19.67 -22.14 27.07
C ASN A 241 20.87 -21.22 26.78
N ASN A 242 20.61 -19.90 26.82
CA ASN A 242 21.16 -19.03 27.88
C ASN A 242 20.82 -17.56 27.62
N ALA A 243 20.19 -16.94 28.62
CA ALA A 243 19.85 -15.53 28.68
C ALA A 243 21.11 -14.65 28.67
N SER A 244 21.16 -13.70 27.74
CA SER A 244 21.84 -12.43 27.89
C SER A 244 21.36 -11.49 26.77
N PHE A 245 21.10 -10.25 27.17
CA PHE A 245 20.57 -9.17 26.35
C PHE A 245 21.43 -8.92 25.10
N SER A 246 21.03 -9.52 23.96
CA SER A 246 21.37 -9.09 22.59
C SER A 246 20.73 -10.09 21.62
N ARG A 247 19.42 -9.98 21.35
CA ARG A 247 18.71 -10.94 20.49
C ARG A 247 17.96 -10.23 19.35
N SER A 248 18.64 -10.16 18.21
CA SER A 248 18.15 -10.49 16.85
C SER A 248 16.64 -10.42 16.57
N HIS A 249 16.22 -9.55 15.64
CA HIS A 249 14.82 -9.16 15.47
C HIS A 249 13.91 -10.06 14.62
N ALA A 250 14.42 -10.91 13.72
CA ALA A 250 13.61 -12.02 13.18
C ALA A 250 13.29 -13.04 14.29
N GLY A 251 14.25 -13.23 15.21
CA GLY A 251 14.05 -13.89 16.49
C GLY A 251 13.03 -13.15 17.34
N ASN A 252 13.04 -11.82 17.37
CA ASN A 252 12.08 -11.00 18.11
C ASN A 252 10.67 -11.00 17.49
N VAL A 253 10.49 -11.05 16.16
CA VAL A 253 9.15 -11.25 15.53
C VAL A 253 8.65 -12.66 15.79
N ARG A 254 9.51 -13.67 15.67
CA ARG A 254 9.15 -15.06 15.97
C ARG A 254 8.84 -15.23 17.45
N GLU A 255 9.59 -14.59 18.35
CA GLU A 255 9.40 -14.61 19.81
C GLU A 255 8.19 -13.76 20.23
N LEU A 256 7.95 -12.59 19.61
CA LEU A 256 6.73 -11.79 19.76
C LEU A 256 5.49 -12.52 19.21
N ALA A 257 5.61 -13.22 18.08
CA ALA A 257 4.54 -14.03 17.51
C ALA A 257 4.27 -15.28 18.36
N LEU A 258 5.31 -15.96 18.84
CA LEU A 258 5.18 -17.14 19.71
C LEU A 258 4.65 -16.78 21.11
N ASN A 259 4.97 -15.59 21.64
CA ASN A 259 4.56 -15.13 22.97
C ASN A 259 3.27 -14.28 22.99
N SER A 260 2.54 -14.18 21.86
CA SER A 260 1.31 -13.38 21.73
C SER A 260 0.11 -14.20 21.23
N PHE A 261 -0.99 -13.52 20.87
CA PHE A 261 -2.18 -14.12 20.23
C PHE A 261 -1.87 -14.86 18.91
N LEU A 262 -0.65 -14.71 18.42
CA LEU A 262 -0.09 -15.35 17.24
C LEU A 262 0.49 -16.74 17.52
N SER A 263 0.37 -17.28 18.75
CA SER A 263 0.83 -18.63 19.11
C SER A 263 0.26 -19.75 18.23
N ASN A 264 -0.91 -19.52 17.64
CA ASN A 264 -1.57 -20.44 16.71
C ASN A 264 -1.15 -20.25 15.24
N PHE A 265 -0.20 -19.36 14.98
CA PHE A 265 0.30 -19.08 13.64
C PHE A 265 1.68 -19.71 13.44
N THR A 266 1.90 -20.23 12.23
CA THR A 266 3.24 -20.56 11.76
C THR A 266 3.90 -19.30 11.20
N VAL A 267 5.23 -19.21 11.27
CA VAL A 267 6.00 -18.08 10.73
C VAL A 267 6.83 -18.57 9.53
N GLU A 268 6.61 -17.98 8.37
CA GLU A 268 7.39 -18.19 7.15
C GLU A 268 8.31 -16.98 6.92
N ALA A 269 9.63 -17.22 6.86
CA ALA A 269 10.58 -16.22 6.41
C ALA A 269 10.68 -16.23 4.87
N ALA A 270 10.35 -15.10 4.23
CA ALA A 270 10.36 -14.95 2.78
C ALA A 270 11.03 -13.64 2.33
N GLY A 271 11.79 -13.74 1.23
CA GLY A 271 12.34 -12.61 0.50
C GLY A 271 11.27 -11.88 -0.32
N GLY A 272 11.56 -10.64 -0.71
CA GLY A 272 10.71 -9.81 -1.58
C GLY A 272 9.38 -9.36 -0.96
N SER A 273 9.13 -8.06 -0.86
CA SER A 273 7.82 -7.57 -0.38
C SER A 273 6.69 -7.97 -1.31
N GLY A 274 6.92 -7.97 -2.63
CA GLY A 274 5.93 -8.35 -3.64
C GLY A 274 5.46 -9.79 -3.47
N TYR A 275 6.38 -10.73 -3.20
CA TYR A 275 6.04 -12.11 -2.89
C TYR A 275 5.14 -12.20 -1.64
N LYS A 276 5.47 -11.47 -0.57
CA LYS A 276 4.70 -11.48 0.69
C LYS A 276 3.27 -10.97 0.48
N PHE A 277 3.07 -9.94 -0.33
CA PHE A 277 1.73 -9.47 -0.68
C PHE A 277 0.92 -10.51 -1.46
N LEU A 278 1.55 -11.17 -2.43
CA LEU A 278 0.89 -12.24 -3.18
C LEU A 278 0.51 -13.43 -2.29
N ARG A 279 1.30 -13.75 -1.25
CA ARG A 279 0.90 -14.76 -0.26
C ARG A 279 -0.43 -14.40 0.42
N LEU A 280 -0.62 -13.14 0.80
CA LEU A 280 -1.86 -12.63 1.40
C LEU A 280 -3.05 -12.71 0.44
N LEU A 281 -2.85 -12.26 -0.80
CA LEU A 281 -3.90 -12.25 -1.83
C LEU A 281 -4.34 -13.67 -2.21
N ASN A 282 -3.40 -14.61 -2.27
CA ASN A 282 -3.62 -16.02 -2.55
C ASN A 282 -4.26 -16.77 -1.37
N GLY A 283 -4.40 -16.15 -0.20
CA GLY A 283 -4.88 -16.81 1.02
C GLY A 283 -3.93 -17.91 1.52
N THR A 284 -2.67 -17.82 1.10
CA THR A 284 -1.61 -18.75 1.51
C THR A 284 -0.74 -18.19 2.63
N GLY A 285 -0.93 -16.91 2.97
CA GLY A 285 -0.53 -16.25 4.20
C GLY A 285 -1.69 -15.40 4.72
N ASP A 286 -1.82 -15.26 6.03
CA ASP A 286 -2.89 -14.49 6.67
C ASP A 286 -2.43 -13.08 7.05
N LEU A 287 -1.17 -12.95 7.47
CA LEU A 287 -0.61 -11.74 8.03
C LEU A 287 0.81 -11.50 7.51
N TYR A 288 1.11 -10.27 7.14
CA TYR A 288 2.46 -9.80 6.86
C TYR A 288 2.82 -8.73 7.89
N ILE A 289 3.87 -8.99 8.66
CA ILE A 289 4.42 -8.03 9.62
C ILE A 289 5.83 -7.66 9.19
N HIS A 290 6.14 -6.37 9.19
CA HIS A 290 7.49 -5.87 8.98
C HIS A 290 7.80 -4.82 10.04
N MET A 291 8.84 -5.04 10.86
CA MET A 291 9.14 -4.17 12.00
C MET A 291 10.21 -3.11 11.71
N THR A 292 11.02 -3.32 10.67
CA THR A 292 12.15 -2.44 10.34
C THR A 292 11.72 -1.34 9.38
N ALA A 293 12.64 -0.41 9.10
CA ALA A 293 12.44 0.56 8.05
C ALA A 293 12.23 -0.16 6.70
N ILE A 294 11.21 0.27 5.96
CA ILE A 294 10.89 -0.20 4.61
C ILE A 294 10.56 1.00 3.74
N LYS A 295 10.76 0.93 2.43
CA LYS A 295 10.59 2.08 1.55
C LYS A 295 9.20 2.05 0.91
N LYS A 296 8.74 3.20 0.43
CA LYS A 296 7.40 3.35 -0.17
C LYS A 296 7.23 2.53 -1.46
N TRP A 297 8.29 2.42 -2.27
CA TRP A 297 8.26 1.59 -3.48
C TRP A 297 8.07 0.10 -3.17
N ASP A 298 8.61 -0.39 -2.06
CA ASP A 298 8.43 -1.78 -1.58
C ASP A 298 6.97 -2.10 -1.21
N THR A 299 6.16 -1.10 -0.85
CA THR A 299 4.83 -1.30 -0.25
C THR A 299 3.67 -0.81 -1.11
N CYS A 300 3.88 0.21 -1.95
CA CYS A 300 2.80 0.90 -2.66
C CYS A 300 1.98 -0.05 -3.54
N ALA A 301 2.65 -0.86 -4.37
CA ALA A 301 1.95 -1.78 -5.28
C ALA A 301 1.14 -2.82 -4.49
N GLY A 302 1.73 -3.38 -3.43
CA GLY A 302 1.05 -4.30 -2.53
C GLY A 302 -0.15 -3.69 -1.81
N ASP A 303 -0.03 -2.45 -1.32
CA ASP A 303 -1.14 -1.72 -0.70
C ASP A 303 -2.27 -1.48 -1.71
N ALA A 304 -1.94 -1.05 -2.93
CA ALA A 304 -2.92 -0.87 -3.99
C ALA A 304 -3.72 -2.16 -4.26
N LEU A 305 -3.04 -3.31 -4.34
CA LEU A 305 -3.71 -4.61 -4.52
C LEU A 305 -4.61 -4.94 -3.33
N LEU A 306 -4.15 -4.74 -2.09
CA LEU A 306 -4.95 -4.99 -0.89
C LEU A 306 -6.18 -4.09 -0.81
N ARG A 307 -6.05 -2.81 -1.13
CA ARG A 307 -7.16 -1.85 -1.19
C ARG A 307 -8.16 -2.19 -2.29
N SER A 308 -7.70 -2.73 -3.40
CA SER A 308 -8.56 -3.20 -4.50
C SER A 308 -9.54 -4.29 -4.08
N ILE A 309 -9.24 -5.05 -3.01
CA ILE A 309 -10.14 -6.06 -2.43
C ILE A 309 -10.81 -5.61 -1.12
N GLY A 310 -10.79 -4.30 -0.84
CA GLY A 310 -11.38 -3.71 0.37
C GLY A 310 -10.59 -3.97 1.65
N SER A 311 -9.32 -4.39 1.53
CA SER A 311 -8.40 -4.48 2.67
C SER A 311 -7.54 -3.22 2.78
N LEU A 312 -6.61 -3.21 3.72
CA LEU A 312 -5.73 -2.08 3.98
C LEU A 312 -4.45 -2.54 4.68
N MET A 313 -3.42 -1.71 4.57
CA MET A 313 -2.16 -1.82 5.29
C MET A 313 -2.04 -0.70 6.32
N LEU A 314 -1.62 -1.06 7.53
CA LEU A 314 -1.48 -0.15 8.65
C LEU A 314 -0.03 -0.10 9.12
N ASP A 315 0.40 1.07 9.59
CA ASP A 315 1.59 1.15 10.43
C ASP A 315 1.28 0.66 11.87
N PHE A 316 2.28 0.62 12.75
CA PHE A 316 2.05 0.21 14.15
C PHE A 316 1.33 1.26 15.01
N ASN A 317 1.10 2.47 14.51
CA ASN A 317 0.23 3.46 15.14
C ASN A 317 -1.25 3.22 14.78
N GLY A 318 -1.50 2.49 13.70
CA GLY A 318 -2.83 2.22 13.16
C GLY A 318 -3.23 3.18 12.05
N ASP A 319 -2.26 3.94 11.54
CA ASP A 319 -2.45 4.89 10.46
C ASP A 319 -2.29 4.18 9.10
N VAL A 320 -3.07 4.64 8.12
CA VAL A 320 -2.93 4.17 6.74
C VAL A 320 -1.68 4.75 6.11
N LEU A 321 -1.00 3.97 5.28
CA LEU A 321 0.19 4.43 4.59
C LEU A 321 -0.17 5.53 3.57
N ASN A 322 0.67 6.58 3.53
CA ASN A 322 0.58 7.70 2.60
C ASN A 322 1.78 7.69 1.64
N TYR A 323 1.50 7.73 0.35
CA TYR A 323 2.45 7.69 -0.76
C TYR A 323 2.63 9.04 -1.46
N ASP A 324 2.52 10.14 -0.70
CA ASP A 324 2.85 11.48 -1.19
C ASP A 324 4.31 11.51 -1.70
N PRO A 325 4.54 11.96 -2.95
CA PRO A 325 5.86 12.02 -3.58
C PRO A 325 6.80 13.06 -2.96
N ASN A 326 6.27 14.07 -2.25
CA ASN A 326 7.05 15.12 -1.60
C ASN A 326 7.41 14.78 -0.14
N GLY A 327 6.85 13.70 0.42
CA GLY A 327 7.13 13.25 1.78
C GLY A 327 8.37 12.36 1.89
N ASP A 328 8.70 11.95 3.12
CA ASP A 328 9.73 10.92 3.37
C ASP A 328 9.33 9.61 2.66
N TYR A 329 10.29 8.98 1.97
CA TYR A 329 10.08 7.71 1.28
C TYR A 329 10.36 6.50 2.17
N VAL A 330 10.90 6.70 3.37
CA VAL A 330 11.16 5.63 4.35
C VAL A 330 10.04 5.55 5.37
N LEU A 331 9.43 4.37 5.50
CA LEU A 331 8.43 4.02 6.50
C LEU A 331 9.12 3.38 7.70
N ARG A 332 9.17 4.09 8.84
CA ARG A 332 9.93 3.67 10.04
C ARG A 332 9.08 3.03 11.13
N ASN A 333 7.77 3.20 11.09
CA ASN A 333 6.85 2.79 12.17
C ASN A 333 6.46 1.30 12.10
N GLY A 334 7.19 0.50 11.32
CA GLY A 334 6.76 -0.85 10.95
C GLY A 334 5.44 -0.86 10.18
N LEU A 335 5.02 -2.03 9.72
CA LEU A 335 3.74 -2.24 9.07
C LEU A 335 3.15 -3.60 9.38
N LEU A 336 1.83 -3.64 9.27
CA LEU A 336 0.98 -4.81 9.34
C LEU A 336 0.04 -4.79 8.14
N ALA A 337 0.09 -5.84 7.33
CA ALA A 337 -0.82 -6.05 6.23
C ALA A 337 -1.54 -7.39 6.40
N ALA A 338 -2.84 -7.39 6.18
CA ALA A 338 -3.63 -8.61 6.09
C ALA A 338 -4.62 -8.43 4.96
N ALA A 339 -4.95 -9.50 4.26
CA ALA A 339 -5.99 -9.45 3.24
C ALA A 339 -7.39 -9.73 3.83
N GLN A 340 -7.48 -10.24 5.07
CA GLN A 340 -8.73 -10.31 5.83
C GLN A 340 -8.53 -9.71 7.22
N TYR A 341 -9.55 -8.99 7.70
CA TYR A 341 -9.62 -8.45 9.07
C TYR A 341 -8.36 -7.68 9.55
N PRO A 342 -7.80 -6.76 8.74
CA PRO A 342 -6.55 -6.04 9.08
C PRO A 342 -6.66 -5.30 10.42
N PHE A 343 -7.81 -4.65 10.70
CA PHE A 343 -8.04 -3.99 11.99
C PHE A 343 -8.11 -4.95 13.17
N THR A 344 -8.65 -6.16 12.99
CA THR A 344 -8.71 -7.16 14.06
C THR A 344 -7.30 -7.59 14.45
N TYR A 345 -6.46 -7.89 13.46
CA TYR A 345 -5.07 -8.24 13.70
C TYR A 345 -4.28 -7.08 14.31
N PHE A 346 -4.50 -5.85 13.83
CA PHE A 346 -3.89 -4.66 14.41
C PHE A 346 -4.31 -4.43 15.87
N GLN A 347 -5.59 -4.57 16.22
CA GLN A 347 -6.06 -4.42 17.61
C GLN A 347 -5.43 -5.47 18.53
N GLN A 348 -5.35 -6.71 18.08
CA GLN A 348 -4.70 -7.79 18.82
C GLN A 348 -3.20 -7.51 19.01
N TRP A 349 -2.53 -7.01 17.97
CA TRP A 349 -1.13 -6.56 18.02
C TRP A 349 -0.92 -5.39 19.00
N ARG A 350 -1.78 -4.37 18.94
CA ARG A 350 -1.69 -3.18 19.79
C ARG A 350 -1.87 -3.50 21.28
N GLN A 351 -2.75 -4.43 21.61
CA GLN A 351 -2.95 -4.89 22.99
C GLN A 351 -1.67 -5.52 23.57
N HIS A 352 -0.89 -6.20 22.73
CA HIS A 352 0.38 -6.80 23.14
C HIS A 352 1.48 -5.74 23.36
N LEU A 353 1.56 -4.72 22.50
CA LEU A 353 2.54 -3.64 22.63
C LEU A 353 2.37 -2.78 23.89
N LYS A 354 1.13 -2.61 24.37
CA LYS A 354 0.84 -1.69 25.49
C LYS A 354 0.92 -2.32 26.89
N GLY A 355 1.11 -3.63 27.02
CA GLY A 355 1.40 -4.28 28.30
C GLY A 355 0.58 -3.78 29.49
N THR A 356 -0.75 -3.61 29.37
CA THR A 356 -1.74 -3.50 30.48
C THR A 356 -3.11 -3.11 29.93
N SER A 357 -4.13 -3.58 30.64
CA SER A 357 -5.58 -3.37 30.47
C SER A 357 -5.99 -2.03 29.85
N ILE A 358 -6.86 -2.07 28.83
CA ILE A 358 -7.69 -0.92 28.45
C ILE A 358 -9.14 -1.26 28.80
N LYS A 359 -9.64 -0.62 29.86
CA LYS A 359 -11.08 -0.42 30.08
C LYS A 359 -11.56 0.65 29.11
N GLY A 360 -12.53 0.31 28.26
CA GLY A 360 -13.27 1.24 27.40
C GLY A 360 -12.90 1.14 25.93
N SER A 361 -13.73 0.44 25.16
CA SER A 361 -13.65 0.38 23.70
C SER A 361 -14.72 1.30 23.11
N VAL A 362 -14.31 2.43 22.53
CA VAL A 362 -15.17 3.21 21.63
C VAL A 362 -14.93 2.69 20.21
N ILE A 363 -15.91 1.99 19.64
CA ILE A 363 -15.87 1.55 18.24
C ILE A 363 -16.46 2.69 17.41
N GLY A 364 -15.60 3.49 16.77
CA GLY A 364 -16.01 4.44 15.75
C GLY A 364 -16.16 3.73 14.41
N LEU A 365 -17.39 3.52 13.95
CA LEU A 365 -17.65 3.13 12.56
C LEU A 365 -17.69 4.41 11.71
N SER A 366 -16.54 4.76 11.13
CA SER A 366 -16.48 5.72 10.02
C SER A 366 -16.98 5.02 8.76
N ALA A 367 -17.96 5.62 8.08
CA ALA A 367 -18.31 5.22 6.71
C ALA A 367 -17.18 5.67 5.78
N THR A 368 -16.10 4.87 5.71
CA THR A 368 -14.95 5.12 4.85
C THR A 368 -15.31 4.85 3.38
N SER A 369 -16.07 5.77 2.81
CA SER A 369 -16.07 6.09 1.37
C SER A 369 -15.77 7.58 1.15
N ALA A 370 -15.42 8.31 2.21
CA ALA A 370 -15.21 9.75 2.20
C ALA A 370 -13.77 10.15 2.59
N ALA A 371 -12.76 9.45 2.06
CA ALA A 371 -11.37 9.89 2.18
C ALA A 371 -11.05 11.17 1.35
N PHE A 372 -12.07 11.90 0.89
CA PHE A 372 -11.95 13.05 0.00
C PHE A 372 -12.38 14.39 0.60
N ILE A 373 -12.72 14.46 1.89
CA ILE A 373 -13.15 15.72 2.51
C ILE A 373 -12.35 15.93 3.80
N ASP A 374 -11.40 16.87 3.70
CA ASP A 374 -10.88 17.78 4.72
C ASP A 374 -10.70 17.22 6.16
N ASN A 375 -9.46 17.29 6.63
CA ASN A 375 -8.92 16.68 7.85
C ASN A 375 -9.35 17.41 9.14
N ARG A 376 -10.61 17.87 9.22
CA ARG A 376 -11.17 18.51 10.40
C ARG A 376 -12.07 17.52 11.14
N ASP A 377 -11.55 17.02 12.26
CA ASP A 377 -12.26 16.29 13.33
C ASP A 377 -13.42 15.41 12.85
N LEU A 378 -13.09 14.23 12.31
CA LEU A 378 -14.06 13.17 12.02
C LEU A 378 -14.61 12.60 13.34
N GLU A 379 -15.56 13.29 13.96
CA GLU A 379 -16.34 12.72 15.04
C GLU A 379 -17.22 11.58 14.51
N PRO A 380 -17.33 10.44 15.23
CA PRO A 380 -18.08 9.29 14.76
C PRO A 380 -19.56 9.63 14.56
N ILE A 381 -20.06 9.42 13.34
CA ILE A 381 -21.45 9.67 12.93
C ILE A 381 -22.42 8.71 13.65
N VAL A 382 -21.94 7.54 14.07
CA VAL A 382 -22.71 6.57 14.84
C VAL A 382 -21.87 6.07 16.02
N ARG A 383 -22.44 6.12 17.22
CA ARG A 383 -21.84 5.54 18.43
C ARG A 383 -22.50 4.21 18.76
N VAL A 384 -21.67 3.20 18.99
CA VAL A 384 -22.07 1.92 19.55
C VAL A 384 -21.55 1.85 20.98
N GLU A 385 -22.44 1.63 21.93
CA GLU A 385 -22.09 1.37 23.33
C GLU A 385 -22.20 -0.11 23.65
N ILE A 386 -21.29 -0.56 24.53
CA ILE A 386 -21.26 -1.93 25.04
C ILE A 386 -21.54 -1.83 26.54
N ASN A 387 -22.66 -2.39 26.98
CA ASN A 387 -22.98 -2.40 28.41
C ASN A 387 -22.20 -3.51 29.17
N SER A 388 -22.32 -3.51 30.50
CA SER A 388 -21.67 -4.50 31.39
C SER A 388 -22.08 -5.95 31.10
N ASN A 389 -23.17 -6.16 30.37
CA ASN A 389 -23.70 -7.47 30.00
C ASN A 389 -23.33 -7.86 28.57
N GLY A 390 -22.39 -7.13 27.95
CA GLY A 390 -21.90 -7.37 26.59
C GLY A 390 -22.93 -7.12 25.48
N ILE A 391 -23.99 -6.38 25.76
CA ILE A 391 -24.98 -5.99 24.76
C ILE A 391 -24.46 -4.75 24.04
N PHE A 392 -24.32 -4.90 22.72
CA PHE A 392 -23.99 -3.82 21.79
C PHE A 392 -25.28 -3.09 21.44
N SER A 393 -25.31 -1.78 21.65
CA SER A 393 -26.48 -0.95 21.36
C SER A 393 -26.07 0.33 20.64
N LEU A 394 -26.90 0.76 19.71
CA LEU A 394 -26.72 2.05 19.04
C LEU A 394 -27.19 3.16 19.98
N VAL A 395 -26.35 4.19 20.13
CA VAL A 395 -26.76 5.41 20.85
C VAL A 395 -27.70 6.19 19.92
N PRO A 396 -28.95 6.49 20.35
CA PRO A 396 -29.88 7.28 19.55
C PRO A 396 -29.34 8.68 19.26
N ASN A 397 -29.54 9.17 18.03
CA ASN A 397 -29.11 10.51 17.61
C ASN A 397 -29.69 11.63 18.49
N ASP A 398 -30.85 11.39 19.11
CA ASP A 398 -31.55 12.38 19.95
C ASP A 398 -30.77 12.73 21.23
N VAL A 399 -29.92 11.81 21.73
CA VAL A 399 -29.02 12.04 22.87
C VAL A 399 -27.77 12.81 22.45
N LEU A 400 -27.35 12.66 21.18
CA LEU A 400 -26.26 13.45 20.58
C LEU A 400 -26.69 14.89 20.29
N ASP A 401 -27.98 15.13 20.00
CA ASP A 401 -28.54 16.47 19.72
C ASP A 401 -28.75 17.33 20.98
N GLN A 402 -28.99 16.73 22.16
CA GLN A 402 -29.13 17.52 23.41
C GLN A 402 -27.80 18.15 23.88
N ALA A 403 -26.65 17.62 23.44
CA ALA A 403 -25.34 18.21 23.68
C ALA A 403 -24.88 19.19 22.58
N ARG A 404 -25.63 19.32 21.46
CA ARG A 404 -25.15 19.98 20.23
C ARG A 404 -26.13 21.02 19.69
N ARG A 405 -26.13 22.23 20.26
CA ARG A 405 -26.54 23.44 19.51
C ARG A 405 -25.39 23.85 18.58
N GLY A 406 -25.22 23.14 17.46
CA GLY A 406 -24.25 23.52 16.43
C GLY A 406 -23.82 22.34 15.55
N CYS A 407 -24.26 22.36 14.29
CA CYS A 407 -23.85 21.48 13.19
C CYS A 407 -24.15 19.97 13.32
N GLN A 408 -25.31 19.55 12.76
CA GLN A 408 -25.44 18.22 12.17
C GLN A 408 -24.54 18.13 10.93
N PHE A 409 -23.42 17.43 11.04
CA PHE A 409 -22.53 17.17 9.90
C PHE A 409 -23.26 16.32 8.85
N ARG A 410 -23.57 16.93 7.70
CA ARG A 410 -24.03 16.24 6.49
C ARG A 410 -22.93 16.39 5.44
N PRO A 411 -22.11 15.37 5.17
CA PRO A 411 -20.93 15.51 4.29
C PRO A 411 -21.27 16.01 2.88
N PHE A 412 -22.53 15.87 2.44
CA PHE A 412 -23.00 16.37 1.15
C PHE A 412 -24.19 17.34 1.24
N GLY A 413 -24.66 17.69 2.43
CA GLY A 413 -25.82 18.59 2.60
C GLY A 413 -27.04 18.19 1.74
N ILE A 414 -27.51 19.13 0.90
CA ILE A 414 -28.62 18.95 -0.04
C ILE A 414 -28.17 18.23 -1.34
N LEU A 415 -26.86 18.15 -1.61
CA LEU A 415 -26.25 17.65 -2.85
C LEU A 415 -25.76 16.20 -2.73
N GLU A 416 -26.37 15.39 -1.87
CA GLU A 416 -25.98 14.00 -1.67
C GLU A 416 -26.20 13.13 -2.93
N PRO A 417 -25.14 12.54 -3.50
CA PRO A 417 -25.27 11.62 -4.64
C PRO A 417 -26.17 10.43 -4.29
N LEU A 418 -26.93 9.92 -5.27
CA LEU A 418 -27.85 8.80 -5.06
C LEU A 418 -27.14 7.54 -4.51
N CYS A 419 -25.91 7.28 -4.95
CA CYS A 419 -25.09 6.18 -4.46
C CYS A 419 -24.70 6.35 -2.98
N ALA A 420 -24.32 7.56 -2.56
CA ALA A 420 -24.02 7.87 -1.16
C ALA A 420 -25.27 7.76 -0.28
N LYS A 421 -26.42 8.22 -0.77
CA LYS A 421 -27.71 8.09 -0.09
C LYS A 421 -28.12 6.62 0.10
N ALA A 422 -27.91 5.78 -0.93
CA ALA A 422 -28.17 4.34 -0.87
C ALA A 422 -27.22 3.65 0.12
N ALA A 423 -25.91 3.92 0.05
CA ALA A 423 -24.93 3.38 0.98
C ALA A 423 -25.23 3.77 2.43
N ARG A 424 -25.58 5.03 2.70
CA ARG A 424 -25.96 5.47 4.06
C ARG A 424 -27.21 4.74 4.56
N HIS A 425 -28.22 4.58 3.70
CA HIS A 425 -29.43 3.84 4.03
C HIS A 425 -29.11 2.38 4.37
N ASP A 426 -28.24 1.73 3.60
CA ASP A 426 -27.87 0.33 3.81
C ASP A 426 -27.03 0.14 5.08
N VAL A 427 -26.08 1.04 5.34
CA VAL A 427 -25.31 1.08 6.59
C VAL A 427 -26.22 1.29 7.80
N THR A 428 -27.19 2.21 7.71
CA THR A 428 -28.15 2.47 8.79
C THR A 428 -29.03 1.27 9.09
N LYS A 429 -29.40 0.48 8.07
CA LYS A 429 -30.16 -0.78 8.25
C LYS A 429 -29.29 -1.93 8.77
N ALA A 430 -28.02 -1.98 8.38
CA ALA A 430 -27.12 -3.06 8.76
C ALA A 430 -26.59 -2.91 10.20
N LEU A 431 -26.35 -1.69 10.69
CA LEU A 431 -25.75 -1.47 12.01
C LEU A 431 -26.52 -2.10 13.19
N PRO A 432 -27.87 -1.99 13.27
CA PRO A 432 -28.64 -2.64 14.33
C PRO A 432 -28.45 -4.17 14.31
N LEU A 433 -28.48 -4.78 13.12
CA LEU A 433 -28.27 -6.22 12.93
C LEU A 433 -26.86 -6.64 13.34
N ILE A 434 -25.85 -5.83 13.01
CA ILE A 434 -24.46 -6.08 13.41
C ILE A 434 -24.32 -6.03 14.93
N CYS A 435 -24.97 -5.08 15.60
CA CYS A 435 -24.97 -4.98 17.07
C CYS A 435 -25.67 -6.19 17.71
N GLU A 436 -26.77 -6.65 17.13
CA GLU A 436 -27.48 -7.84 17.60
C GLU A 436 -26.61 -9.10 17.45
N ILE A 437 -26.01 -9.31 16.27
CA ILE A 437 -25.08 -10.43 16.03
C ILE A 437 -23.89 -10.39 16.99
N ALA A 438 -23.32 -9.21 17.23
CA ALA A 438 -22.21 -9.04 18.17
C ALA A 438 -22.62 -9.40 19.61
N SER A 439 -23.82 -8.99 20.03
CA SER A 439 -24.38 -9.32 21.35
C SER A 439 -24.64 -10.83 21.51
N ILE A 440 -25.15 -11.50 20.46
CA ILE A 440 -25.35 -12.95 20.46
C ILE A 440 -24.02 -13.68 20.55
N LYS A 441 -23.02 -13.22 19.78
CA LYS A 441 -21.67 -13.81 19.79
C LYS A 441 -21.00 -13.67 21.15
N TYR A 442 -21.21 -12.55 21.84
CA TYR A 442 -20.74 -12.37 23.22
C TYR A 442 -21.35 -13.40 24.16
N LYS A 443 -22.69 -13.56 24.13
CA LYS A 443 -23.39 -14.56 24.96
C LYS A 443 -22.97 -16.00 24.66
N LEU A 444 -22.74 -16.33 23.39
CA LEU A 444 -22.24 -17.66 23.00
C LEU A 444 -20.86 -17.94 23.61
N LYS A 445 -19.99 -16.93 23.67
CA LYS A 445 -18.68 -17.07 24.28
C LYS A 445 -18.78 -17.29 25.80
N GLU A 446 -19.67 -16.56 26.47
CA GLU A 446 -19.91 -16.72 27.91
C GLU A 446 -20.45 -18.13 28.25
N LEU A 447 -21.39 -18.63 27.45
CA LEU A 447 -21.90 -20.00 27.57
C LEU A 447 -20.83 -21.07 27.32
N ASP A 448 -19.94 -20.84 26.35
CA ASP A 448 -18.83 -21.76 26.07
C ASP A 448 -17.84 -21.82 27.24
N GLU A 449 -17.54 -20.67 27.85
CA GLU A 449 -16.70 -20.59 29.07
C GLU A 449 -17.35 -21.29 30.27
N GLU A 450 -18.67 -21.14 30.47
CA GLU A 450 -19.42 -21.88 31.50
C GLU A 450 -19.43 -23.39 31.23
N TYR A 451 -19.69 -23.80 29.98
CA TYR A 451 -19.68 -25.19 29.58
C TYR A 451 -18.30 -25.83 29.80
N SER A 452 -17.21 -25.13 29.45
CA SER A 452 -15.84 -25.59 29.72
C SER A 452 -15.58 -25.80 31.21
N LYS A 453 -16.00 -24.87 32.07
CA LYS A 453 -15.87 -25.02 33.54
C LYS A 453 -16.66 -26.21 34.07
N VAL A 454 -17.89 -26.40 33.61
CA VAL A 454 -18.72 -27.55 34.00
C VAL A 454 -18.07 -28.85 33.55
N LYS A 455 -17.54 -28.91 32.32
CA LYS A 455 -16.84 -30.07 31.77
C LYS A 455 -15.58 -30.42 32.57
N GLU A 456 -14.78 -29.42 32.96
CA GLU A 456 -13.61 -29.61 33.83
C GLU A 456 -14.01 -30.10 35.22
N SER A 457 -15.09 -29.57 35.80
CA SER A 457 -15.58 -30.03 37.11
C SER A 457 -16.08 -31.47 37.07
N LEU A 458 -16.79 -31.88 36.01
CA LEU A 458 -17.24 -33.26 35.81
C LEU A 458 -16.06 -34.22 35.60
N ALA A 459 -15.02 -33.78 34.88
CA ALA A 459 -13.81 -34.56 34.68
C ALA A 459 -12.98 -34.75 35.97
N SER A 460 -13.22 -33.93 37.00
CA SER A 460 -12.57 -34.08 38.32
C SER A 460 -13.35 -34.96 39.31
N ILE A 461 -14.58 -35.34 38.97
CA ILE A 461 -15.48 -36.16 39.79
C ILE A 461 -15.46 -37.64 39.34
N ILE A 462 -15.00 -37.91 38.12
CA ILE A 462 -14.75 -39.25 37.55
C ILE A 462 -13.27 -39.58 37.74
#